data_AF-A0A961DV13-F1
#
_entry.id   AF-A0A961DV13-F1
#
_cell.length_a   1.000
_cell.length_b   1.000
_cell.length_c   1.000
_cell.angle_alpha   90.00
_cell.angle_beta   90.00
_cell.angle_gamma   90.00
#
_symmetry.space_group_name_H-M   'P 1'
#
loop_
_entity.id
_entity.type
_entity.pdbx_description
1 polymer ?
#
loop_
_entity_poly.entity_id
_entity_poly.type
_entity_poly.pdbx_seq_one_letter_code
_entity_poly.pdbx_strand_id
1 'polypeptide(L)'
;MKFLARGVPDQYYTVTSRLNAMGHQRTVMRLVAGCIFLLSLPPLLAAANPAASTIPGGRAVLAFIALACVALAMPWLRYRWPTRAQSISIVLLGSLLLAAGCVIGVNPMSGLLISTIFPFILGYAALLHSTRVQAFVAAVAAATIGSLAVRIAVTDVPTALAVT
;
A
#
# COMPACT_ATOMS: atom_id res chain seq x y z
N MET A 1 4.09 -29.52 17.93
CA MET A 1 4.10 -28.42 16.93
C MET A 1 3.35 -27.16 17.42
N LYS A 2 3.69 -26.60 18.60
CA LYS A 2 3.05 -25.38 19.14
C LYS A 2 3.86 -24.08 18.90
N PHE A 3 5.02 -24.17 18.25
CA PHE A 3 5.91 -23.03 18.01
C PHE A 3 5.64 -22.28 16.70
N LEU A 4 4.78 -22.78 15.81
CA LEU A 4 4.50 -22.14 14.50
C LEU A 4 3.33 -21.15 14.52
N ALA A 5 2.64 -20.98 15.65
CA ALA A 5 1.45 -20.10 15.75
C ALA A 5 1.66 -18.86 16.62
N ARG A 6 2.85 -18.64 17.20
CA ARG A 6 3.18 -17.36 17.85
C ARG A 6 3.66 -16.40 16.78
N GLY A 7 2.72 -15.76 16.11
CA GLY A 7 3.03 -14.66 15.23
C GLY A 7 3.87 -13.60 15.96
N VAL A 8 4.80 -12.98 15.24
CA VAL A 8 5.72 -11.96 15.79
C VAL A 8 4.88 -10.86 16.47
N PRO A 9 5.16 -10.55 17.75
CA PRO A 9 4.50 -9.46 18.46
C PRO A 9 4.88 -8.12 17.83
N ASP A 10 4.04 -7.12 18.04
CA ASP A 10 4.24 -5.80 17.47
C ASP A 10 5.53 -5.15 17.99
N GLN A 11 6.39 -4.69 17.07
CA GLN A 11 7.73 -4.16 17.38
C GLN A 11 7.80 -2.63 17.35
N TYR A 12 6.65 -1.97 17.21
CA TYR A 12 6.55 -0.56 16.85
C TYR A 12 7.40 0.34 17.74
N TYR A 13 7.13 0.30 19.05
CA TYR A 13 7.82 1.17 20.01
C TYR A 13 9.31 0.82 20.14
N THR A 14 9.69 -0.44 19.98
CA THR A 14 11.09 -0.85 20.04
C THR A 14 11.88 -0.25 18.88
N VAL A 15 11.35 -0.31 17.67
CA VAL A 15 12.01 0.25 16.48
C VAL A 15 12.02 1.77 16.51
N THR A 16 10.88 2.40 16.80
CA THR A 16 10.79 3.88 16.78
C THR A 16 11.62 4.52 17.89
N SER A 17 11.70 3.91 19.08
CA SER A 17 12.55 4.42 20.16
C SER A 17 14.03 4.30 19.84
N ARG A 18 14.47 3.19 19.21
CA ARG A 18 15.85 3.03 18.72
C ARG A 18 16.19 4.08 17.66
N LEU A 19 15.32 4.30 16.68
CA LEU A 19 15.52 5.34 15.65
C LEU A 19 15.65 6.74 16.27
N ASN A 20 14.87 7.03 17.30
CA ASN A 20 14.96 8.28 18.05
C ASN A 20 16.29 8.38 18.83
N ALA A 21 16.68 7.32 19.54
CA ALA A 21 17.94 7.27 20.28
C ALA A 21 19.17 7.42 19.38
N MET A 22 19.11 6.89 18.16
CA MET A 22 20.18 7.04 17.15
C MET A 22 20.11 8.37 16.38
N GLY A 23 19.16 9.27 16.68
CA GLY A 23 19.00 10.55 15.97
C GLY A 23 18.47 10.47 14.53
N HIS A 24 18.11 9.27 14.05
CA HIS A 24 17.66 9.02 12.67
C HIS A 24 16.17 9.24 12.45
N GLN A 25 15.39 9.49 13.51
CA GLN A 25 13.93 9.59 13.47
C GLN A 25 13.44 10.51 12.33
N ARG A 26 13.94 11.74 12.25
CA ARG A 26 13.46 12.74 11.27
C ARG A 26 13.79 12.34 9.83
N THR A 27 14.96 11.74 9.61
CA THR A 27 15.40 11.28 8.28
C THR A 27 14.51 10.14 7.80
N VAL A 28 14.28 9.14 8.64
CA VAL A 28 13.40 8.01 8.30
C VAL A 28 11.95 8.46 8.13
N MET A 29 11.47 9.41 8.94
CA MET A 29 10.12 9.97 8.75
C MET A 29 9.97 10.63 7.39
N ARG A 30 10.93 11.45 6.97
CA ARG A 30 10.92 12.08 5.64
C ARG A 30 11.01 11.07 4.52
N LEU A 31 11.81 10.01 4.69
CA LEU A 31 11.88 8.90 3.74
C LEU A 31 10.50 8.25 3.58
N VAL A 32 9.84 7.88 4.67
CA VAL A 32 8.50 7.27 4.63
C VAL A 32 7.48 8.20 3.98
N ALA A 33 7.48 9.49 4.35
CA ALA A 33 6.63 10.49 3.70
C ALA A 33 6.89 10.54 2.18
N GLY A 34 8.16 10.65 1.78
CA GLY A 34 8.58 10.66 0.38
C GLY A 34 8.15 9.42 -0.39
N CYS A 35 8.29 8.23 0.21
CA CYS A 35 7.75 6.99 -0.36
C CYS A 35 6.24 7.12 -0.57
N ILE A 36 5.45 7.47 0.46
CA ILE A 36 3.99 7.59 0.32
C ILE A 36 3.60 8.61 -0.77
N PHE A 37 4.31 9.75 -0.86
CA PHE A 37 4.11 10.72 -1.93
C PHE A 37 4.38 10.13 -3.32
N LEU A 38 5.52 9.45 -3.51
CA LEU A 38 5.85 8.82 -4.79
C LEU A 38 4.81 7.74 -5.16
N LEU A 39 4.34 6.98 -4.18
CA LEU A 39 3.31 5.96 -4.36
C LEU A 39 1.92 6.54 -4.68
N SER A 40 1.69 7.85 -4.47
CA SER A 40 0.46 8.53 -4.87
C SER A 40 0.46 8.99 -6.34
N LEU A 41 1.61 8.95 -7.02
CA LEU A 41 1.73 9.39 -8.41
C LEU A 41 0.92 8.52 -9.39
N PRO A 42 0.90 7.18 -9.31
CA PRO A 42 0.12 6.36 -10.24
C PRO A 42 -1.39 6.71 -10.28
N PRO A 43 -2.12 6.78 -9.16
CA PRO A 43 -3.54 7.16 -9.21
C PRO A 43 -3.73 8.62 -9.65
N LEU A 44 -2.80 9.53 -9.35
CA LEU A 44 -2.85 10.92 -9.81
C LEU A 44 -2.74 11.02 -11.35
N LEU A 45 -1.75 10.34 -11.92
CA LEU A 45 -1.55 10.26 -13.37
C LEU A 45 -2.72 9.56 -14.06
N ALA A 46 -3.26 8.50 -13.43
CA ALA A 46 -4.45 7.82 -13.92
C ALA A 46 -5.69 8.73 -13.91
N ALA A 47 -5.89 9.55 -12.88
CA ALA A 47 -7.00 10.52 -12.83
C ALA A 47 -6.92 11.58 -13.94
N ALA A 48 -5.69 11.98 -14.31
CA ALA A 48 -5.44 12.91 -15.39
C ALA A 48 -5.70 12.31 -16.78
N ASN A 49 -5.64 10.98 -16.92
CA ASN A 49 -5.87 10.28 -18.18
C ASN A 49 -7.35 9.89 -18.39
N PRO A 50 -8.04 10.44 -19.41
CA PRO A 50 -9.42 10.07 -19.71
C PRO A 50 -9.63 8.59 -20.01
N ALA A 51 -8.63 7.90 -20.56
CA ALA A 51 -8.69 6.49 -20.89
C ALA A 51 -8.46 5.56 -19.68
N ALA A 52 -8.13 6.11 -18.51
CA ALA A 52 -7.80 5.29 -17.34
C ALA A 52 -9.00 4.56 -16.74
N SER A 53 -10.23 5.10 -16.86
CA SER A 53 -11.45 4.48 -16.34
C SER A 53 -12.64 4.77 -17.23
N THR A 54 -13.41 3.74 -17.57
CA THR A 54 -14.69 3.83 -18.30
C THR A 54 -15.88 3.99 -17.36
N ILE A 55 -15.67 3.87 -16.04
CA ILE A 55 -16.73 3.96 -15.03
C ILE A 55 -17.10 5.43 -14.81
N PRO A 56 -18.40 5.79 -14.79
CA PRO A 56 -18.83 7.13 -14.39
C PRO A 56 -18.26 7.51 -13.02
N GLY A 57 -17.51 8.62 -12.97
CA GLY A 57 -16.84 9.07 -11.74
C GLY A 57 -15.53 8.35 -11.39
N GLY A 58 -15.07 7.35 -12.17
CA GLY A 58 -13.84 6.60 -11.88
C GLY A 58 -12.59 7.48 -11.76
N ARG A 59 -12.49 8.53 -12.58
CA ARG A 59 -11.42 9.54 -12.49
C ARG A 59 -11.47 10.34 -11.20
N ALA A 60 -12.67 10.68 -10.70
CA ALA A 60 -12.82 11.37 -9.43
C ALA A 60 -12.41 10.46 -8.27
N VAL A 61 -12.71 9.16 -8.33
CA VAL A 61 -12.24 8.18 -7.35
C VAL A 61 -10.71 8.06 -7.37
N LEU A 62 -10.09 8.00 -8.55
CA LEU A 62 -8.62 7.98 -8.67
C LEU A 62 -7.97 9.26 -8.11
N ALA A 63 -8.55 10.43 -8.38
CA ALA A 63 -8.10 11.68 -7.80
C ALA A 63 -8.25 11.70 -6.27
N PHE A 64 -9.37 11.20 -5.75
CA PHE A 64 -9.60 11.04 -4.33
C PHE A 64 -8.56 10.10 -3.69
N ILE A 65 -8.27 8.96 -4.31
CA ILE A 65 -7.25 8.01 -3.84
C ILE A 65 -5.88 8.71 -3.78
N ALA A 66 -5.49 9.45 -4.82
CA ALA A 66 -4.23 10.19 -4.83
C ALA A 66 -4.15 11.21 -3.68
N LEU A 67 -5.20 12.01 -3.49
CA LEU A 67 -5.29 12.98 -2.40
C LEU A 67 -5.29 12.31 -1.02
N ALA A 68 -5.98 11.19 -0.87
CA ALA A 68 -6.02 10.41 0.36
C ALA A 68 -4.62 9.86 0.70
N CYS A 69 -3.88 9.32 -0.27
CA CYS A 69 -2.49 8.88 -0.09
C CYS A 69 -1.59 10.03 0.38
N VAL A 70 -1.71 11.20 -0.24
CA VAL A 70 -0.99 12.41 0.21
C VAL A 70 -1.36 12.79 1.64
N ALA A 71 -2.66 12.76 1.99
CA ALA A 71 -3.12 13.04 3.35
C ALA A 71 -2.57 12.03 4.37
N LEU A 72 -2.49 10.75 3.99
CA LEU A 72 -1.89 9.70 4.81
C LEU A 72 -0.39 9.92 5.03
N ALA A 73 0.34 10.65 4.16
CA ALA A 73 1.75 10.98 4.38
C ALA A 73 1.97 12.07 5.44
N MET A 74 0.97 12.94 5.67
CA MET A 74 1.10 14.13 6.53
C MET A 74 1.60 13.86 7.96
N PRO A 75 1.22 12.76 8.65
CA PRO A 75 1.75 12.45 9.96
C PRO A 75 3.28 12.33 10.01
N TRP A 76 3.92 11.88 8.93
CA TRP A 76 5.38 11.75 8.83
C TRP A 76 6.10 13.06 8.50
N LEU A 77 5.38 14.13 8.17
CA LEU A 77 5.96 15.47 8.02
C LEU A 77 6.04 16.22 9.36
N ARG A 78 5.45 15.67 10.42
CA ARG A 78 5.47 16.25 11.78
C ARG A 78 6.81 16.00 12.48
N TYR A 79 7.01 16.64 13.64
CA TYR A 79 8.21 16.48 14.45
C TYR A 79 8.29 15.15 15.21
N ARG A 80 7.15 14.52 15.49
CA ARG A 80 7.06 13.28 16.26
C ARG A 80 6.53 12.16 15.37
N TRP A 81 7.10 10.98 15.56
CA TRP A 81 6.61 9.77 14.92
C TRP A 81 5.11 9.57 15.21
N PRO A 82 4.30 9.08 14.26
CA PRO A 82 2.90 8.79 14.51
C PRO A 82 2.69 7.88 15.71
N THR A 83 1.49 7.88 16.27
CA THR A 83 1.16 6.86 17.28
C THR A 83 1.02 5.49 16.61
N ARG A 84 1.17 4.42 17.40
CA ARG A 84 0.99 3.04 16.91
C ARG A 84 -0.37 2.85 16.24
N ALA A 85 -1.44 3.35 16.84
CA ALA A 85 -2.79 3.25 16.29
C ALA A 85 -2.91 3.99 14.95
N GLN A 86 -2.38 5.21 14.84
CA GLN A 86 -2.37 5.97 13.57
C GLN A 86 -1.60 5.22 12.48
N SER A 87 -0.44 4.68 12.80
CA SER A 87 0.37 3.90 11.85
C SER A 87 -0.37 2.67 11.34
N ILE A 88 -1.02 1.91 12.22
CA ILE A 88 -1.84 0.76 11.82
C ILE A 88 -2.97 1.22 10.91
N SER A 89 -3.73 2.24 11.29
CA SER A 89 -4.82 2.76 10.46
C SER A 89 -4.34 3.18 9.07
N ILE A 90 -3.17 3.81 8.98
CA ILE A 90 -2.59 4.24 7.71
C ILE A 90 -2.18 3.04 6.85
N VAL A 91 -1.58 2.00 7.44
CA VAL A 91 -1.25 0.75 6.72
C VAL A 91 -2.51 0.08 6.19
N LEU A 92 -3.55 -0.05 7.01
CA LEU A 92 -4.81 -0.69 6.62
C LEU A 92 -5.52 0.11 5.51
N LEU A 93 -5.72 1.41 5.71
CA LEU A 93 -6.36 2.29 4.73
C LEU A 93 -5.55 2.39 3.44
N GLY A 94 -4.24 2.56 3.55
CA GLY A 94 -3.33 2.63 2.39
C GLY A 94 -3.38 1.35 1.55
N SER A 95 -3.45 0.18 2.19
CA SER A 95 -3.59 -1.10 1.47
C SER A 95 -4.91 -1.19 0.70
N LEU A 96 -6.01 -0.74 1.29
CA LEU A 96 -7.33 -0.75 0.65
C LEU A 96 -7.43 0.28 -0.48
N LEU A 97 -6.89 1.48 -0.29
CA LEU A 97 -6.85 2.51 -1.33
C LEU A 97 -5.99 2.08 -2.51
N LEU A 98 -4.84 1.44 -2.25
CA LEU A 98 -3.99 0.87 -3.28
C LEU A 98 -4.72 -0.24 -4.06
N ALA A 99 -5.35 -1.18 -3.35
CA ALA A 99 -6.17 -2.23 -3.97
C ALA A 99 -7.24 -1.64 -4.88
N ALA A 100 -7.98 -0.64 -4.40
CA ALA A 100 -9.00 0.06 -5.19
C ALA A 100 -8.39 0.72 -6.45
N GLY A 101 -7.26 1.41 -6.31
CA GLY A 101 -6.54 2.04 -7.42
C GLY A 101 -6.08 1.03 -8.47
N CYS A 102 -5.62 -0.14 -8.05
CA CYS A 102 -5.23 -1.24 -8.93
C CYS A 102 -6.41 -1.76 -9.78
N VAL A 103 -7.60 -1.87 -9.20
CA VAL A 103 -8.73 -2.55 -9.87
C VAL A 103 -9.66 -1.61 -10.66
N ILE A 104 -9.72 -0.32 -10.32
CA ILE A 104 -10.59 0.67 -11.00
C ILE A 104 -10.16 0.94 -12.45
N GLY A 105 -8.88 0.74 -12.76
CA GLY A 105 -8.32 0.97 -14.08
C GLY A 105 -8.91 0.02 -15.14
N VAL A 106 -9.10 0.52 -16.36
CA VAL A 106 -9.56 -0.31 -17.51
C VAL A 106 -8.57 -1.41 -17.81
N ASN A 107 -7.28 -1.09 -17.85
CA ASN A 107 -6.21 -2.01 -18.19
C ASN A 107 -5.71 -2.77 -16.93
N PRO A 108 -5.95 -4.10 -16.83
CA PRO A 108 -5.51 -4.88 -15.66
C PRO A 108 -3.98 -5.00 -15.56
N MET A 109 -3.24 -4.89 -16.67
CA MET A 109 -1.76 -4.90 -16.63
C MET A 109 -1.21 -3.67 -15.91
N SER A 110 -1.82 -2.49 -16.11
CA SER A 110 -1.46 -1.30 -15.35
C SER A 110 -1.74 -1.50 -13.85
N GLY A 111 -2.86 -2.15 -13.52
CA GLY A 111 -3.18 -2.53 -12.14
C GLY A 111 -2.12 -3.44 -11.50
N LEU A 112 -1.62 -4.43 -12.26
CA LEU A 112 -0.56 -5.34 -11.79
C LEU A 112 0.76 -4.61 -11.56
N LEU A 113 1.15 -3.73 -12.47
CA LEU A 113 2.35 -2.90 -12.29
C LEU A 113 2.25 -2.05 -11.02
N ILE A 114 1.09 -1.45 -10.75
CA ILE A 114 0.84 -0.68 -9.52
C ILE A 114 0.86 -1.60 -8.28
N SER A 115 0.42 -2.86 -8.41
CA SER A 115 0.40 -3.81 -7.28
C SER A 115 1.79 -4.14 -6.73
N THR A 116 2.86 -3.88 -7.49
CA THR A 116 4.26 -3.98 -7.02
C THR A 116 4.60 -3.05 -5.85
N ILE A 117 3.68 -2.16 -5.48
CA ILE A 117 3.75 -1.30 -4.29
C ILE A 117 3.44 -2.09 -3.00
N PHE A 118 2.64 -3.17 -3.04
CA PHE A 118 2.27 -3.95 -1.85
C PHE A 118 3.47 -4.45 -1.03
N PRO A 119 4.55 -4.96 -1.63
CA PRO A 119 5.77 -5.32 -0.89
C PRO A 119 6.33 -4.20 -0.01
N PHE A 120 6.23 -2.92 -0.40
CA PHE A 120 6.70 -1.81 0.44
C PHE A 120 5.82 -1.63 1.68
N ILE A 121 4.50 -1.75 1.53
CA ILE A 121 3.54 -1.69 2.64
C ILE A 121 3.74 -2.90 3.56
N LEU A 122 3.92 -4.09 2.98
CA LEU A 122 4.16 -5.32 3.72
C LEU A 122 5.50 -5.26 4.47
N GLY A 123 6.56 -4.73 3.86
CA GLY A 123 7.86 -4.53 4.50
C GLY A 123 7.76 -3.56 5.66
N TYR A 124 7.04 -2.45 5.50
CA TYR A 124 6.75 -1.53 6.60
C TYR A 124 6.00 -2.23 7.74
N ALA A 125 4.94 -2.98 7.42
CA ALA A 125 4.18 -3.75 8.40
C ALA A 125 5.02 -4.85 9.07
N ALA A 126 5.96 -5.47 8.35
CA ALA A 126 6.84 -6.51 8.86
C ALA A 126 7.85 -5.97 9.87
N LEU A 127 8.38 -4.77 9.62
CA LEU A 127 9.34 -4.12 10.51
C LEU A 127 8.70 -3.60 11.80
N LEU A 128 7.46 -3.13 11.72
CA LEU A 128 6.87 -2.35 12.81
C LEU A 128 5.68 -3.01 13.49
N HIS A 129 4.93 -3.86 12.79
CA HIS A 129 3.63 -4.30 13.24
C HIS A 129 3.55 -5.81 13.40
N SER A 130 2.57 -6.23 14.20
CA SER A 130 2.30 -7.66 14.42
C SER A 130 1.98 -8.40 13.12
N THR A 131 2.24 -9.70 13.12
CA THR A 131 1.85 -10.64 12.03
C THR A 131 0.39 -10.55 11.59
N ARG A 132 -0.55 -10.12 12.45
CA ARG A 132 -1.95 -9.92 12.04
C ARG A 132 -2.09 -8.80 11.01
N VAL A 133 -1.37 -7.71 11.19
CA VAL A 133 -1.36 -6.58 10.24
C VAL A 133 -0.67 -7.00 8.95
N GLN A 134 0.43 -7.75 9.05
CA GLN A 134 1.14 -8.30 7.89
C GLN A 134 0.23 -9.24 7.08
N ALA A 135 -0.48 -10.14 7.74
CA ALA A 135 -1.42 -11.07 7.11
C ALA A 135 -2.57 -10.33 6.42
N PHE A 136 -3.08 -9.24 7.01
CA PHE A 136 -4.07 -8.39 6.36
C PHE A 136 -3.53 -7.78 5.05
N VAL A 137 -2.34 -7.17 5.08
CA VAL A 137 -1.72 -6.58 3.88
C VAL A 137 -1.50 -7.65 2.82
N ALA A 138 -0.99 -8.82 3.21
CA ALA A 138 -0.77 -9.95 2.30
C ALA A 138 -2.08 -10.48 1.69
N ALA A 139 -3.15 -10.57 2.47
CA ALA A 139 -4.47 -10.99 1.98
C ALA A 139 -5.05 -9.98 0.97
N VAL A 140 -4.95 -8.68 1.26
CA VAL A 140 -5.40 -7.63 0.33
C VAL A 140 -4.57 -7.66 -0.96
N ALA A 141 -3.25 -7.84 -0.86
CA ALA A 141 -2.36 -7.97 -2.02
C ALA A 141 -2.74 -9.18 -2.88
N ALA A 142 -2.87 -10.37 -2.27
CA ALA A 142 -3.23 -11.60 -2.96
C ALA A 142 -4.61 -11.49 -3.65
N ALA A 143 -5.60 -10.92 -2.96
CA ALA A 143 -6.93 -10.70 -3.54
C ALA A 143 -6.88 -9.73 -4.72
N THR A 144 -6.10 -8.65 -4.61
CA THR A 144 -5.94 -7.66 -5.70
C THR A 144 -5.27 -8.30 -6.91
N ILE A 145 -4.11 -8.96 -6.72
CA ILE A 145 -3.37 -9.61 -7.80
C ILE A 145 -4.22 -10.71 -8.43
N GLY A 146 -4.88 -11.57 -7.63
CA GLY A 146 -5.77 -12.60 -8.14
C GLY A 146 -6.95 -12.04 -8.95
N SER A 147 -7.55 -10.92 -8.52
CA SER A 147 -8.62 -10.27 -9.29
C SER A 147 -8.14 -9.76 -10.65
N LEU A 148 -6.91 -9.22 -10.72
CA LEU A 148 -6.31 -8.75 -11.96
C LEU A 148 -5.89 -9.91 -12.86
N ALA A 149 -5.35 -10.98 -12.27
CA ALA A 149 -5.03 -12.24 -12.96
C ALA A 149 -6.25 -12.80 -13.68
N VAL A 150 -7.39 -12.88 -12.97
CA VAL A 150 -8.67 -13.34 -13.54
C VAL A 150 -9.10 -12.45 -14.71
N ARG A 151 -8.99 -11.12 -14.57
CA ARG A 151 -9.33 -10.18 -15.65
C ARG A 151 -8.45 -10.38 -16.89
N ILE A 152 -7.16 -10.65 -16.71
CA ILE A 152 -6.24 -10.92 -17.82
C ILE A 152 -6.55 -12.28 -18.45
N ALA A 153 -6.82 -13.30 -17.63
CA ALA A 153 -7.09 -14.66 -18.10
C ALA A 153 -8.37 -14.78 -18.95
N VAL A 154 -9.36 -13.91 -18.73
CA VAL A 154 -10.55 -13.82 -19.58
C VAL A 154 -10.19 -13.49 -21.04
N THR A 155 -9.10 -12.75 -21.26
CA THR A 155 -8.62 -12.40 -22.60
C THR A 155 -7.43 -13.23 -23.07
N ASP A 156 -6.54 -13.63 -22.16
CA ASP A 156 -5.28 -14.32 -22.46
C ASP A 156 -4.76 -15.06 -21.21
N VAL A 157 -4.99 -16.38 -21.19
CA VAL A 157 -4.58 -17.26 -20.07
C VAL A 157 -3.06 -17.40 -19.95
N PRO A 158 -2.28 -17.66 -21.03
CA PRO A 158 -0.82 -17.66 -20.95
C PRO A 158 -0.23 -16.38 -20.36
N THR A 159 -0.71 -15.21 -20.80
CA THR A 159 -0.23 -13.94 -20.24
C THR A 159 -0.56 -13.82 -18.76
N ALA A 160 -1.77 -14.20 -18.33
CA ALA A 160 -2.15 -14.15 -16.92
C ALA A 160 -1.20 -14.96 -16.02
N LEU A 161 -0.84 -16.18 -16.42
CA LEU A 161 0.08 -17.04 -15.66
C LEU A 161 1.51 -16.51 -15.63
N ALA A 162 1.94 -15.75 -16.65
CA ALA A 162 3.30 -15.24 -16.75
C ALA A 162 3.55 -14.01 -15.85
N VAL A 163 2.50 -13.30 -15.42
CA VAL A 163 2.61 -11.97 -14.79
C VAL A 163 2.10 -11.91 -13.34
N THR A 164 1.68 -13.05 -12.78
CA THR A 164 1.12 -13.18 -11.43
C THR A 164 1.94 -14.12 -10.58
#